data_AF-A0A2S2QZJ4-F1
#
_entry.id   AF-A0A2S2QZJ4-F1
#
_cell.length_a   1.000
_cell.length_b   1.000
_cell.length_c   1.000
_cell.angle_alpha   90.00
_cell.angle_beta   90.00
_cell.angle_gamma   90.00
#
_symmetry.space_group_name_H-M   'P 1'
#
loop_
_entity.id
_entity.type
_entity.pdbx_description
1 polymer ?
#
loop_
_entity_poly.entity_id
_entity_poly.type
_entity_poly.pdbx_seq_one_letter_code
_entity_poly.pdbx_strand_id
1 'polypeptide(L)'
;MTKIEISNSQTLINIINVPIGPNSDCRDDRFVFRVASLTLFTVQLQIQYTEFTQSNVQTTEDFYRINAYYVILDTLITKLKERFSNDSLQMGVSVDNFFQLKFEESQFFIDHYQGLLDLSKINIQSEMTVAKNSILQSGNEINYET
;
A
#
# COMPACT_ATOMS: atom_id res chain seq x y z
N MET A 1 49.02 14.71 28.76
CA MET A 1 48.99 15.95 27.94
C MET A 1 49.70 15.65 26.62
N THR A 2 48.96 15.22 25.59
CA THR A 2 49.23 15.51 24.17
C THR A 2 48.07 15.03 23.30
N LYS A 3 47.75 15.86 22.30
CA LYS A 3 46.52 15.94 21.51
C LYS A 3 46.30 14.75 20.56
N ILE A 4 45.04 14.36 20.39
CA ILE A 4 44.59 13.61 19.21
C ILE A 4 44.08 14.65 18.21
N GLU A 5 44.84 14.86 17.13
CA GLU A 5 44.45 15.70 16.01
C GLU A 5 43.45 14.95 15.12
N ILE A 6 42.23 15.49 14.99
CA ILE A 6 41.25 15.03 14.01
C ILE A 6 41.56 15.77 12.71
N SER A 7 42.25 15.08 11.78
CA SER A 7 42.48 15.60 10.44
C SER A 7 41.21 15.42 9.59
N ASN A 8 40.45 16.50 9.51
CA ASN A 8 39.77 17.03 8.34
C ASN A 8 39.25 16.02 7.28
N SER A 9 37.99 15.59 7.41
CA SER A 9 37.25 14.94 6.31
C SER A 9 36.83 15.97 5.27
N GLN A 10 37.79 16.38 4.44
CA GLN A 10 37.57 17.10 3.19
C GLN A 10 38.08 16.26 2.01
N THR A 11 37.56 15.04 1.89
CA THR A 11 37.33 14.44 0.58
C THR A 11 36.08 15.07 0.00
N LEU A 12 36.26 16.29 -0.54
CA LEU A 12 35.30 16.91 -1.44
C LEU A 12 35.00 15.92 -2.57
N ILE A 13 33.76 15.44 -2.59
CA ILE A 13 33.20 14.74 -3.73
C ILE A 13 33.37 15.69 -4.92
N ASN A 14 34.14 15.25 -5.91
CA ASN A 14 34.30 15.89 -7.20
C ASN A 14 32.92 16.32 -7.71
N ILE A 15 32.67 17.62 -7.69
CA ILE A 15 31.55 18.21 -8.41
C ILE A 15 31.81 17.86 -9.86
N ILE A 16 30.84 17.16 -10.45
CA ILE A 16 30.78 16.82 -11.87
C ILE A 16 31.03 18.10 -12.68
N ASN A 17 32.27 18.28 -13.10
CA ASN A 17 32.69 19.35 -13.98
C ASN A 17 32.33 18.89 -15.40
N VAL A 18 31.05 19.00 -15.76
CA VAL A 18 30.60 18.78 -17.15
C VAL A 18 31.03 20.01 -17.95
N PRO A 19 31.77 19.86 -19.08
CA PRO A 19 32.21 20.97 -19.88
C PRO A 19 31.00 21.72 -20.45
N ILE A 20 30.89 23.02 -20.17
CA ILE A 20 29.90 23.88 -20.81
C ILE A 20 30.43 24.20 -22.21
N GLY A 21 29.93 23.49 -23.22
CA GLY A 21 30.12 23.86 -24.62
C GLY A 21 29.35 25.16 -24.93
N PRO A 22 29.83 26.00 -25.86
CA PRO A 22 29.17 27.25 -26.18
C PRO A 22 28.01 26.94 -27.14
N ASN A 23 26.77 27.14 -26.71
CA ASN A 23 25.77 27.83 -27.54
C ASN A 23 24.44 28.00 -26.80
N SER A 24 24.09 29.28 -26.68
CA SER A 24 22.78 29.92 -26.68
C SER A 24 21.51 29.11 -26.40
N ASP A 25 20.76 29.67 -25.45
CA ASP A 25 19.32 29.94 -25.51
C ASP A 25 18.40 29.06 -24.66
N CYS A 26 17.41 29.73 -24.06
CA CYS A 26 16.38 29.25 -23.13
C CYS A 26 16.83 28.93 -21.69
N ARG A 27 16.74 29.93 -20.78
CA ARG A 27 16.52 29.64 -19.35
C ARG A 27 15.15 28.97 -19.21
N ASP A 28 15.14 27.64 -19.20
CA ASP A 28 13.95 26.86 -18.92
C ASP A 28 13.73 26.89 -17.39
N ASP A 29 12.91 27.82 -16.92
CA ASP A 29 12.62 28.05 -15.49
C ASP A 29 12.14 26.78 -14.77
N ARG A 30 11.61 25.80 -15.52
CA ARG A 30 11.25 24.46 -15.01
C ARG A 30 12.45 23.65 -14.53
N PHE A 31 13.61 23.79 -15.18
CA PHE A 31 14.82 23.09 -14.78
C PHE A 31 15.33 23.67 -13.47
N VAL A 32 15.42 25.00 -13.38
CA VAL A 32 15.81 25.73 -12.17
C VAL A 32 14.90 25.39 -10.99
N PHE A 33 13.58 25.33 -11.21
CA PHE A 33 12.61 24.96 -10.17
C PHE A 33 12.80 23.51 -9.67
N ARG A 34 13.11 22.56 -10.56
CA ARG A 34 13.40 21.17 -10.18
C ARG A 34 14.68 21.05 -9.37
N VAL A 35 15.77 21.73 -9.77
CA VAL A 35 17.03 21.67 -9.01
C VAL A 35 16.88 22.34 -7.65
N ALA A 36 16.19 23.48 -7.58
CA ALA A 36 15.90 24.18 -6.33
C ALA A 36 15.03 23.35 -5.37
N SER A 37 14.08 22.58 -5.90
CA SER A 37 13.22 21.69 -5.09
C SER A 37 13.99 20.50 -4.53
N LEU A 38 14.91 19.93 -5.31
CA LEU A 38 15.79 18.83 -4.88
C LEU A 38 16.82 19.31 -3.85
N THR A 39 17.38 20.51 -4.01
CA THR A 39 18.26 21.11 -3.01
C THR A 39 17.52 21.46 -1.73
N LEU A 40 16.29 21.99 -1.81
CA LEU A 40 15.49 22.26 -0.61
C LEU A 40 15.13 20.96 0.13
N PHE A 41 14.76 19.90 -0.60
CA PHE A 41 14.47 18.58 -0.02
C PHE A 41 15.70 17.96 0.65
N THR A 42 16.87 18.04 0.01
CA THR A 42 18.12 17.51 0.58
C THR A 42 18.61 18.34 1.77
N VAL A 43 18.43 19.65 1.77
CA VAL A 43 18.73 20.52 2.93
C VAL A 43 17.75 20.26 4.08
N GLN A 44 16.46 20.05 3.81
CA GLN A 44 15.48 19.63 4.83
C GLN A 44 15.86 18.29 5.46
N LEU A 45 16.30 17.33 4.63
CA LEU A 45 16.82 16.05 5.11
C LEU A 45 18.09 16.27 5.94
N GLN A 46 19.02 17.13 5.52
CA GLN A 46 20.22 17.41 6.30
C GLN A 46 19.91 18.11 7.64
N ILE A 47 18.98 19.06 7.68
CA ILE A 47 18.57 19.75 8.92
C ILE A 47 17.90 18.77 9.88
N GLN A 48 16.99 17.92 9.39
CA GLN A 48 16.33 16.89 10.20
C GLN A 48 17.34 15.90 10.81
N TYR A 49 18.41 15.56 10.08
CA TYR A 49 19.46 14.67 10.59
C TYR A 49 20.48 15.38 11.48
N THR A 50 20.67 16.71 11.33
CA THR A 50 21.63 17.47 12.14
C THR A 50 21.03 17.88 13.49
N GLU A 51 19.75 18.27 13.55
CA GLU A 51 19.07 18.61 14.82
C GLU A 51 18.88 17.40 15.74
N PHE A 52 18.92 16.18 15.21
CA PHE A 52 18.85 14.97 16.03
C PHE A 52 20.15 14.67 16.83
N THR A 53 21.25 15.36 16.52
CA THR A 53 22.58 15.02 17.10
C THR A 53 23.03 15.92 18.24
N GLN A 54 22.15 16.76 18.79
CA GLN A 54 22.41 17.45 20.06
C GLN A 54 21.27 17.22 21.05
N SER A 55 21.50 16.27 21.96
CA SER A 55 20.76 15.97 23.22
C SER A 55 19.86 14.72 23.30
N ASN A 56 20.08 13.68 22.48
CA ASN A 56 19.71 12.33 22.91
C ASN A 56 20.67 11.29 22.32
N VAL A 57 21.43 10.61 23.18
CA VAL A 57 22.20 9.43 22.75
C VAL A 57 21.17 8.33 22.51
N GLN A 58 20.56 8.33 21.33
CA GLN A 58 19.58 7.31 20.97
C GLN A 58 20.34 5.99 20.86
N THR A 59 20.04 5.06 21.76
CA THR A 59 20.70 3.77 21.78
C THR A 59 20.35 3.01 20.50
N THR A 60 21.19 2.06 20.09
CA THR A 60 20.86 1.14 18.98
C THR A 60 19.50 0.46 19.21
N GLU A 61 19.15 0.21 20.47
CA GLU A 61 17.85 -0.32 20.86
C GLU A 61 16.69 0.63 20.51
N ASP A 62 16.81 1.92 20.84
CA ASP A 62 15.79 2.92 20.53
C ASP A 62 15.61 3.11 19.02
N PHE A 63 16.69 2.98 18.24
CA PHE A 63 16.62 2.99 16.78
C PHE A 63 15.74 1.86 16.24
N TYR A 64 15.96 0.62 16.69
CA TYR A 64 15.12 -0.52 16.27
C TYR A 64 13.71 -0.46 16.84
N ARG A 65 13.53 0.09 18.05
CA ARG A 65 12.21 0.29 18.67
C ARG A 65 11.30 1.12 17.77
N ILE A 66 11.79 2.25 17.29
CA ILE A 66 11.01 3.17 16.47
C ILE A 66 10.89 2.67 15.03
N ASN A 67 11.99 2.23 14.42
CA ASN A 67 12.02 1.99 12.98
C ASN A 67 11.60 0.56 12.57
N ALA A 68 11.62 -0.41 13.50
CA ALA A 68 11.22 -1.79 13.22
C ALA A 68 10.05 -2.21 14.09
N TYR A 69 10.20 -2.20 15.42
CA TYR A 69 9.21 -2.80 16.31
C TYR A 69 7.85 -2.09 16.24
N TYR A 70 7.81 -0.77 16.37
CA TYR A 70 6.55 -0.03 16.28
C TYR A 70 5.93 -0.10 14.88
N VAL A 71 6.73 -0.08 13.82
CA VAL A 71 6.23 -0.24 12.44
C VAL A 71 5.55 -1.58 12.26
N ILE A 72 6.17 -2.67 12.76
CA ILE A 72 5.59 -4.01 12.70
C ILE A 72 4.31 -4.09 13.52
N LEU A 73 4.31 -3.56 14.75
CA LEU A 73 3.14 -3.56 15.62
C LEU A 73 1.98 -2.77 15.01
N ASP A 74 2.24 -1.59 14.46
CA ASP A 74 1.22 -0.76 13.82
C ASP A 74 0.65 -1.43 12.56
N THR A 75 1.51 -2.05 11.76
CA THR A 75 1.09 -2.83 10.59
C THR A 75 0.19 -4.00 11.01
N LEU A 76 0.59 -4.75 12.04
CA LEU A 76 -0.20 -5.86 12.57
C LEU A 76 -1.56 -5.38 13.07
N ILE A 77 -1.60 -4.32 13.88
CA ILE A 77 -2.83 -3.76 14.40
C ILE A 77 -3.74 -3.32 13.25
N THR A 78 -3.19 -2.63 12.25
CA THR A 78 -3.94 -2.17 11.08
C THR A 78 -4.54 -3.34 10.30
N LYS A 79 -3.76 -4.39 10.05
CA LYS A 79 -4.25 -5.58 9.32
C LYS A 79 -5.24 -6.40 10.10
N LEU A 80 -5.10 -6.49 11.42
CA LEU A 80 -6.09 -7.15 12.27
C LEU A 80 -7.41 -6.36 12.29
N LYS A 81 -7.35 -5.03 12.37
CA LYS A 81 -8.55 -4.18 12.26
C LYS A 81 -9.27 -4.36 10.92
N GLU A 82 -8.52 -4.40 9.83
CA GLU A 82 -9.06 -4.64 8.49
C GLU A 82 -9.73 -6.03 8.40
N ARG A 83 -9.04 -7.08 8.87
CA ARG A 83 -9.53 -8.47 8.84
C ARG A 83 -10.77 -8.70 9.72
N PHE A 84 -10.85 -8.04 10.88
CA PHE A 84 -11.98 -8.16 11.81
C PHE A 84 -12.94 -6.97 11.70
N SER A 85 -12.90 -6.25 10.58
CA SER A 85 -13.86 -5.21 10.27
C SER A 85 -15.24 -5.81 9.96
N ASN A 86 -16.27 -4.99 10.14
CA ASN A 86 -17.63 -5.36 9.76
C ASN A 86 -17.73 -5.65 8.26
N ASP A 87 -17.00 -4.91 7.43
CA ASP A 87 -16.97 -5.09 5.97
C ASP A 87 -16.39 -6.45 5.59
N SER A 88 -15.30 -6.89 6.24
CA SER A 88 -14.73 -8.23 6.01
C SER A 88 -15.70 -9.33 6.45
N LEU A 89 -16.43 -9.13 7.55
CA LEU A 89 -17.45 -10.08 8.00
C LEU A 89 -18.61 -10.13 6.99
N GLN A 90 -19.11 -8.97 6.56
CA GLN A 90 -20.18 -8.86 5.57
C GLN A 90 -19.78 -9.50 4.24
N MET A 91 -18.53 -9.29 3.79
CA MET A 91 -17.98 -9.95 2.60
C MET A 91 -18.02 -11.47 2.75
N GLY A 92 -17.52 -12.00 3.87
CA GLY A 92 -17.52 -13.43 4.14
C GLY A 92 -18.92 -14.03 4.11
N VAL A 93 -19.88 -13.38 4.76
CA VAL A 93 -21.30 -13.80 4.77
C VAL A 93 -21.90 -13.75 3.36
N SER A 94 -21.66 -12.69 2.60
CA SER A 94 -22.17 -12.58 1.24
C SER A 94 -21.60 -13.62 0.28
N VAL A 95 -20.34 -14.01 0.46
CA VAL A 95 -19.71 -15.08 -0.33
C VAL A 95 -20.34 -16.43 -0.01
N ASP A 96 -20.59 -16.71 1.27
CA ASP A 96 -21.28 -17.93 1.68
C ASP A 96 -22.70 -18.01 1.07
N ASN A 97 -23.45 -16.90 1.14
CA ASN A 97 -24.77 -16.80 0.51
C ASN A 97 -24.71 -16.96 -1.02
N PHE A 98 -23.61 -16.54 -1.65
CA PHE A 98 -23.41 -16.69 -3.09
C PHE A 98 -23.33 -18.16 -3.47
N PHE A 99 -22.54 -18.95 -2.72
CA PHE A 99 -22.47 -20.41 -2.92
C PHE A 99 -23.79 -21.12 -2.57
N GLN A 100 -24.59 -20.58 -1.65
CA GLN A 100 -25.94 -21.05 -1.37
C GLN A 100 -26.99 -20.64 -2.41
N LEU A 101 -26.58 -19.97 -3.49
CA LEU A 101 -27.45 -19.50 -4.57
C LEU A 101 -28.55 -18.53 -4.09
N LYS A 102 -28.25 -17.69 -3.09
CA LYS A 102 -29.15 -16.65 -2.56
C LYS A 102 -28.75 -15.28 -3.08
N PHE A 103 -29.22 -14.93 -4.27
CA PHE A 103 -28.82 -13.71 -4.97
C PHE A 103 -28.92 -12.44 -4.10
N GLU A 104 -30.04 -12.21 -3.41
CA GLU A 104 -30.23 -10.96 -2.65
C GLU A 104 -29.32 -10.83 -1.43
N GLU A 105 -29.01 -11.93 -0.77
CA GLU A 105 -28.09 -11.95 0.37
C GLU A 105 -26.61 -11.91 -0.08
N SER A 106 -26.36 -12.02 -1.39
CA SER A 106 -25.03 -12.05 -2.02
C SER A 106 -24.65 -10.76 -2.73
N GLN A 107 -25.54 -9.76 -2.77
CA GLN A 107 -25.35 -8.51 -3.50
C GLN A 107 -24.05 -7.82 -3.11
N PHE A 108 -23.69 -7.82 -1.82
CA PHE A 108 -22.48 -7.16 -1.34
C PHE A 108 -21.20 -7.70 -2.02
N PHE A 109 -21.12 -9.02 -2.23
CA PHE A 109 -20.03 -9.65 -2.95
C PHE A 109 -20.07 -9.33 -4.45
N ILE A 110 -21.25 -9.45 -5.07
CA ILE A 110 -21.42 -9.22 -6.52
C ILE A 110 -21.06 -7.77 -6.87
N ASP A 111 -21.55 -6.81 -6.09
CA ASP A 111 -21.35 -5.38 -6.31
C ASP A 111 -19.88 -4.99 -6.13
N HIS A 112 -19.21 -5.59 -5.16
CA HIS A 112 -17.79 -5.35 -4.91
C HIS A 112 -16.91 -5.72 -6.12
N TYR A 113 -17.22 -6.80 -6.82
CA TYR A 113 -16.45 -7.26 -7.98
C TYR A 113 -17.05 -6.85 -9.33
N GLN A 114 -18.24 -6.26 -9.36
CA GLN A 114 -18.95 -5.89 -10.58
C GLN A 114 -18.08 -5.02 -11.50
N GLY A 115 -17.47 -3.97 -10.94
CA GLY A 115 -16.65 -3.02 -11.72
C GLY A 115 -15.29 -3.60 -12.12
N LEU A 116 -14.78 -4.61 -11.42
CA LEU A 116 -13.50 -5.25 -11.72
C LEU A 116 -13.63 -6.31 -12.82
N LEU A 117 -14.76 -6.99 -12.87
CA LEU A 117 -14.99 -8.15 -13.74
C LEU A 117 -16.00 -7.87 -14.87
N ASP A 118 -16.52 -6.64 -14.96
CA ASP A 118 -17.55 -6.22 -15.92
C ASP A 118 -18.74 -7.18 -15.95
N LEU A 119 -19.24 -7.53 -14.76
CA LEU A 119 -20.29 -8.53 -14.60
C LEU A 119 -21.68 -7.89 -14.72
N SER A 120 -22.56 -8.55 -15.47
CA SER A 120 -24.00 -8.23 -15.48
C SER A 120 -24.69 -8.91 -14.29
N LYS A 121 -25.24 -8.12 -13.36
CA LYS A 121 -26.04 -8.64 -12.23
C LYS A 121 -27.21 -9.50 -12.70
N ILE A 122 -27.86 -9.10 -13.80
CA ILE A 122 -28.99 -9.84 -14.39
C ILE A 122 -28.54 -11.22 -14.85
N ASN A 123 -27.37 -11.31 -15.51
CA ASN A 123 -26.85 -12.58 -15.99
C ASN A 123 -26.52 -13.49 -14.80
N ILE A 124 -25.85 -12.97 -13.77
CA ILE A 124 -25.55 -13.74 -12.54
C ILE A 124 -26.83 -14.24 -11.90
N GLN A 125 -27.86 -13.40 -11.77
CA GLN A 125 -29.15 -13.80 -11.21
C GLN A 125 -29.79 -14.93 -12.01
N SER A 126 -29.76 -14.84 -13.34
CA SER A 126 -30.30 -15.89 -14.21
C SER A 126 -29.52 -17.20 -14.07
N GLU A 127 -28.19 -17.16 -14.07
CA GLU A 127 -27.34 -18.34 -13.90
C GLU A 127 -27.55 -19.01 -12.54
N MET A 128 -27.61 -18.22 -11.46
CA MET A 128 -27.90 -18.73 -10.12
C MET A 128 -29.29 -19.38 -10.05
N THR A 129 -30.28 -18.81 -10.75
CA THR A 129 -31.64 -19.37 -10.81
C THR A 129 -31.66 -20.72 -11.53
N VAL A 130 -30.98 -20.81 -12.68
CA VAL A 130 -30.86 -22.07 -13.45
C VAL A 130 -30.11 -23.13 -12.64
N ALA A 131 -28.99 -22.76 -12.01
CA ALA A 131 -28.23 -23.65 -11.13
C ALA A 131 -29.08 -24.17 -9.96
N LYS A 132 -29.82 -23.28 -9.30
CA LYS A 132 -30.70 -23.63 -8.19
C LYS A 132 -31.79 -24.61 -8.62
N ASN A 133 -32.42 -24.36 -9.77
CA ASN A 133 -33.44 -25.25 -10.32
C ASN A 133 -32.86 -26.60 -10.73
N SER A 134 -31.65 -26.63 -11.28
CA SER A 134 -30.97 -27.86 -11.67
C SER A 134 -30.67 -28.76 -10.47
N ILE A 135 -30.24 -28.17 -9.34
CA ILE A 135 -30.02 -28.88 -8.08
C ILE A 135 -31.32 -29.42 -7.49
N LEU A 136 -32.41 -28.65 -7.57
CA LEU A 136 -33.73 -29.09 -7.09
C LEU A 136 -34.28 -30.26 -7.91
N GLN A 137 -34.06 -30.26 -9.23
CA GLN A 137 -34.47 -31.37 -10.10
C GLN A 137 -33.70 -32.65 -9.78
N SER A 138 -32.37 -32.58 -9.62
CA SER A 138 -31.57 -33.76 -9.28
C SER A 138 -31.89 -34.32 -7.89
N GLY A 139 -32.24 -33.47 -6.92
CA GLY A 139 -32.68 -33.91 -5.59
C GLY A 139 -34.07 -34.57 -5.57
N ASN A 140 -34.96 -34.16 -6.47
CA ASN A 140 -36.31 -34.72 -6.57
C ASN A 140 -36.32 -36.07 -7.29
N GLU A 141 -35.50 -36.27 -8.32
CA GLU A 141 -35.40 -37.56 -9.04
C GLU A 141 -34.99 -38.74 -8.13
N ILE A 142 -34.22 -38.48 -7.07
CA ILE A 142 -33.79 -39.51 -6.10
C ILE A 142 -34.96 -39.97 -5.20
N ASN A 143 -36.00 -39.15 -5.01
CA ASN A 143 -37.11 -39.46 -4.09
C ASN A 143 -38.25 -40.27 -4.73
N TYR A 144 -38.20 -40.59 -6.02
CA TYR A 144 -39.22 -41.40 -6.71
C TYR A 144 -38.80 -42.87 -6.92
N GLU A 145 -37.63 -43.27 -6.41
CA GLU A 145 -37.18 -44.67 -6.39
C GLU A 145 -37.26 -45.26 -4.96
N THR A 146 -38.48 -45.39 -4.42
CA THR A 146 -38.80 -46.28 -3.28
C THR A 146 -40.26 -46.73 -3.38
#